data_AF-A0A1H7WQT0-F1
#
_entry.id   AF-A0A1H7WQT0-F1
#
_cell.length_a   1.000
_cell.length_b   1.000
_cell.length_c   1.000
_cell.angle_alpha   90.00
_cell.angle_beta   90.00
_cell.angle_gamma   90.00
#
_symmetry.space_group_name_H-M   'P 1'
#
loop_
_entity.id
_entity.type
_entity.pdbx_description
1 polymer ?
#
loop_
_entity_poly.entity_id
_entity_poly.type
_entity_poly.pdbx_seq_one_letter_code
_entity_poly.pdbx_strand_id
1 'polypeptide(L)'
;MAYLTQYSYSKLCQKVDIDFDTSLNSFIWHIYDDNELYYILNKRDIEYLFKYKLILEDEKKFAVEYFVIVPKEEDSKEWVFNKGGKTKYHMSLDCQLLRKDYVDFYIPREIRSLGDSAIDEYRIWFSKNRFAEKFKAKSIGNDAIISAFNSKYPKKYCIQPIAEGSNILVIEKPNSKNIEVKKHFDLRYFKNRIDFLKQKFHNEFTCKNTRTMSKFRFLDKKTDEEIRNVFSEIFSPLFVENYGLEKIRSKFKQAIEVINEIISLVLEYLRWKWNFLDKQFDEISLESFGLECCHACSF
;
A
#
# COMPACT_ATOMS: atom_id res chain seq x y z
N MET A 1 -23.14 5.82 12.56
CA MET A 1 -21.96 6.51 12.00
C MET A 1 -20.77 5.57 12.08
N ALA A 2 -19.83 5.67 11.15
CA ALA A 2 -18.78 4.67 10.97
C ALA A 2 -17.37 5.28 11.01
N TYR A 3 -16.38 4.42 11.24
CA TYR A 3 -14.95 4.74 11.34
C TYR A 3 -14.15 3.85 10.39
N LEU A 4 -13.07 4.39 9.85
CA LEU A 4 -12.15 3.67 8.97
C LEU A 4 -10.75 3.64 9.58
N THR A 5 -10.06 2.51 9.43
CA THR A 5 -8.61 2.48 9.65
C THR A 5 -7.91 3.29 8.56
N GLN A 6 -6.70 3.80 8.83
CA GLN A 6 -5.88 4.46 7.81
C GLN A 6 -5.67 3.56 6.58
N TYR A 7 -5.55 2.25 6.79
CA TYR A 7 -5.43 1.25 5.73
C TYR A 7 -6.70 1.15 4.89
N SER A 8 -7.87 0.95 5.52
CA SER A 8 -9.17 0.88 4.82
C SER A 8 -9.43 2.15 4.02
N TYR A 9 -9.12 3.32 4.59
CA TYR A 9 -9.31 4.62 3.95
C TYR A 9 -8.37 4.82 2.75
N SER A 10 -7.08 4.58 2.91
CA SER A 10 -6.10 4.68 1.82
C SER A 10 -6.46 3.76 0.65
N LYS A 11 -6.94 2.55 0.98
CA LYS A 11 -7.36 1.55 0.02
C LYS A 11 -8.62 1.93 -0.76
N LEU A 12 -9.60 2.55 -0.08
CA LEU A 12 -10.76 3.17 -0.73
C LEU A 12 -10.28 4.20 -1.76
N CYS A 13 -9.43 5.13 -1.35
CA CYS A 13 -8.94 6.21 -2.21
C CYS A 13 -8.14 5.71 -3.43
N GLN A 14 -7.46 4.56 -3.34
CA GLN A 14 -6.73 3.97 -4.47
C GLN A 14 -7.65 3.33 -5.52
N LYS A 15 -8.85 2.89 -5.13
CA LYS A 15 -9.75 2.11 -5.99
C LYS A 15 -10.85 2.93 -6.61
N VAL A 16 -11.18 4.06 -6.02
CA VAL A 16 -12.12 4.99 -6.62
C VAL A 16 -11.49 5.53 -7.91
N ASP A 17 -12.21 5.39 -9.03
CA ASP A 17 -11.76 5.89 -10.33
C ASP A 17 -12.59 7.11 -10.73
N ILE A 18 -11.93 8.27 -10.79
CA ILE A 18 -12.54 9.57 -11.04
C ILE A 18 -11.51 10.42 -11.75
N ASP A 19 -11.98 11.15 -12.77
CA ASP A 19 -11.20 12.17 -13.46
C ASP A 19 -11.32 13.51 -12.70
N PHE A 20 -10.18 14.07 -12.32
CA PHE A 20 -10.11 15.34 -11.60
C PHE A 20 -9.28 16.34 -12.40
N ASP A 21 -9.57 17.64 -12.21
CA ASP A 21 -8.59 18.64 -12.57
C ASP A 21 -7.36 18.52 -11.67
N THR A 22 -6.32 17.89 -12.20
CA THR A 22 -5.02 17.76 -11.54
C THR A 22 -4.06 18.88 -11.94
N SER A 23 -4.56 20.08 -12.29
CA SER A 23 -3.72 21.23 -12.59
C SER A 23 -2.90 21.68 -11.38
N LEU A 24 -1.81 22.42 -11.63
CA LEU A 24 -0.99 23.02 -10.57
C LEU A 24 -1.83 23.92 -9.64
N ASN A 25 -2.71 24.75 -10.22
CA ASN A 25 -3.57 25.64 -9.44
C ASN A 25 -4.52 24.86 -8.53
N SER A 26 -5.12 23.80 -9.06
CA SER A 26 -5.95 22.87 -8.30
C SER A 26 -5.13 22.24 -7.15
N PHE A 27 -3.91 21.78 -7.42
CA PHE A 27 -3.04 21.17 -6.41
C PHE A 27 -2.70 22.13 -5.27
N ILE A 28 -2.27 23.35 -5.59
CA ILE A 28 -1.94 24.39 -4.60
C ILE A 28 -3.16 24.68 -3.71
N TRP A 29 -4.34 24.84 -4.33
CA TRP A 29 -5.54 25.25 -3.62
C TRP A 29 -6.10 24.12 -2.73
N HIS A 30 -6.03 22.87 -3.19
CA HIS A 30 -6.70 21.76 -2.54
C HIS A 30 -5.79 20.86 -1.70
N ILE A 31 -4.53 20.70 -2.07
CA ILE A 31 -3.61 19.72 -1.45
C ILE A 31 -2.61 20.44 -0.55
N TYR A 32 -1.67 21.18 -1.13
CA TYR A 32 -0.61 21.86 -0.41
C TYR A 32 0.01 22.96 -1.27
N ASP A 33 0.24 24.13 -0.67
CA ASP A 33 0.81 25.32 -1.32
C ASP A 33 2.33 25.16 -1.53
N ASP A 34 2.71 24.27 -2.44
CA ASP A 34 4.10 24.03 -2.86
C ASP A 34 4.14 23.54 -4.33
N ASN A 35 4.55 24.44 -5.22
CA ASN A 35 4.67 24.17 -6.66
C ASN A 35 5.69 23.07 -6.96
N GLU A 36 6.74 22.97 -6.14
CA GLU A 36 7.83 22.06 -6.39
C GLU A 36 7.39 20.61 -6.17
N LEU A 37 6.57 20.37 -5.14
CA LEU A 37 5.97 19.06 -4.91
C LEU A 37 5.14 18.59 -6.10
N TYR A 38 4.33 19.48 -6.69
CA TYR A 38 3.56 19.16 -7.89
C TYR A 38 4.45 18.62 -9.02
N TYR A 39 5.60 19.26 -9.26
CA TYR A 39 6.54 18.82 -10.29
C TYR A 39 7.39 17.61 -9.91
N ILE A 40 7.47 17.21 -8.63
CA ILE A 40 8.11 15.97 -8.19
C ILE A 40 7.16 14.77 -8.33
N LEU A 41 5.87 14.96 -8.09
CA LEU A 41 4.85 13.92 -8.16
C LEU A 41 4.38 13.63 -9.60
N ASN A 42 3.99 12.39 -9.90
CA ASN A 42 3.36 12.08 -11.19
C ASN A 42 1.83 12.26 -11.12
N LYS A 43 1.14 12.17 -12.26
CA LYS A 43 -0.32 12.36 -12.31
C LYS A 43 -1.07 11.45 -11.33
N ARG A 44 -0.71 10.16 -11.27
CA ARG A 44 -1.34 9.18 -10.37
C ARG A 44 -1.14 9.51 -8.89
N ASP A 45 0.02 10.03 -8.54
CA ASP A 45 0.32 10.49 -7.17
C ASP A 45 -0.58 11.66 -6.79
N ILE A 46 -0.75 12.62 -7.70
CA ILE A 46 -1.60 13.79 -7.52
C ILE A 46 -3.08 13.36 -7.43
N GLU A 47 -3.56 12.55 -8.37
CA GLU A 47 -4.92 11.99 -8.36
C GLU A 47 -5.23 11.29 -7.03
N TYR A 48 -4.27 10.51 -6.52
CA TYR A 48 -4.43 9.83 -5.23
C TYR A 48 -4.57 10.81 -4.06
N LEU A 49 -3.77 11.88 -4.01
CA LEU A 49 -3.88 12.92 -2.98
C LEU A 49 -5.23 13.66 -3.06
N PHE A 50 -5.74 13.93 -4.27
CA PHE A 50 -7.07 14.52 -4.47
C PHE A 50 -8.18 13.62 -3.96
N LYS A 51 -8.20 12.34 -4.36
CA LYS A 51 -9.17 11.34 -3.87
C LYS A 51 -9.13 11.28 -2.34
N TYR A 52 -7.93 11.25 -1.78
CA TYR A 52 -7.72 11.23 -0.34
C TYR A 52 -8.28 12.46 0.36
N LYS A 53 -8.09 13.66 -0.19
CA LYS A 53 -8.59 14.90 0.40
C LYS A 53 -10.11 15.01 0.28
N LEU A 54 -10.68 14.73 -0.89
CA LEU A 54 -12.10 14.98 -1.16
C LEU A 54 -13.03 14.09 -0.33
N ILE A 55 -12.69 12.81 -0.17
CA ILE A 55 -13.45 11.90 0.70
C ILE A 55 -13.30 12.31 2.18
N LEU A 56 -12.18 12.92 2.60
CA LEU A 56 -12.03 13.45 3.96
C LEU A 56 -12.87 14.71 4.17
N GLU A 57 -12.94 15.57 3.17
CA GLU A 57 -13.65 16.83 3.24
C GLU A 57 -15.18 16.64 3.29
N ASP A 58 -15.73 15.88 2.34
CA ASP A 58 -17.17 15.62 2.25
C ASP A 58 -17.45 14.30 1.51
N GLU A 59 -17.55 13.21 2.26
CA GLU A 59 -17.80 11.89 1.69
C GLU A 59 -19.18 11.76 1.05
N LYS A 60 -20.18 12.54 1.51
CA LYS A 60 -21.55 12.47 1.00
C LYS A 60 -21.63 13.10 -0.37
N LYS A 61 -21.10 14.32 -0.51
CA LYS A 61 -21.01 14.99 -1.80
C LYS A 61 -20.22 14.15 -2.79
N PHE A 62 -19.10 13.59 -2.34
CA PHE A 62 -18.29 12.70 -3.16
C PHE A 62 -19.04 11.43 -3.59
N ALA A 63 -19.79 10.79 -2.69
CA ALA A 63 -20.59 9.60 -3.00
C ALA A 63 -21.70 9.90 -4.03
N VAL A 64 -22.32 11.08 -3.93
CA VAL A 64 -23.37 11.53 -4.87
C VAL A 64 -22.78 11.86 -6.24
N GLU A 65 -21.67 12.59 -6.29
CA GLU A 65 -21.06 13.05 -7.54
C GLU A 65 -20.37 11.92 -8.32
N TYR A 66 -19.84 10.92 -7.60
CA TYR A 66 -18.92 9.95 -8.18
C TYR A 66 -19.25 8.51 -7.76
N PHE A 67 -20.53 8.12 -7.76
CA PHE A 67 -20.95 6.77 -7.36
C PHE A 67 -20.05 5.68 -7.98
N VAL A 68 -19.19 5.08 -7.15
CA VAL A 68 -18.23 4.05 -7.55
C VAL A 68 -18.35 2.89 -6.58
N ILE A 69 -18.77 1.73 -7.10
CA ILE A 69 -18.71 0.49 -6.33
C ILE A 69 -17.26 0.03 -6.31
N VAL A 70 -16.62 0.07 -5.14
CA VAL A 70 -15.30 -0.55 -4.99
C VAL A 70 -15.47 -2.07 -5.14
N PRO A 71 -14.81 -2.69 -6.12
CA PRO A 71 -14.94 -4.11 -6.33
C PRO A 71 -14.39 -4.88 -5.12
N LYS A 72 -15.04 -6.00 -4.82
CA LYS A 72 -14.52 -6.99 -3.86
C LYS A 72 -13.14 -7.41 -4.31
N GLU A 73 -12.19 -7.49 -3.37
CA GLU A 73 -10.89 -8.05 -3.70
C GLU A 73 -10.97 -9.52 -4.00
N GLU A 74 -10.35 -9.88 -5.11
CA GLU A 74 -10.01 -11.25 -5.40
C GLU A 74 -8.89 -11.72 -4.49
N ASP A 75 -8.87 -13.02 -4.25
CA ASP A 75 -7.81 -13.67 -3.49
C ASP A 75 -6.51 -13.63 -4.31
N SER A 76 -5.49 -12.93 -3.79
CA SER A 76 -4.19 -12.85 -4.46
C SER A 76 -3.45 -14.19 -4.45
N LYS A 77 -3.90 -15.16 -3.63
CA LYS A 77 -3.29 -16.49 -3.45
C LYS A 77 -1.85 -16.44 -2.93
N GLU A 78 -1.41 -15.27 -2.51
CA GLU A 78 -0.08 -15.06 -1.94
C GLU A 78 -0.04 -15.32 -0.43
N TRP A 79 -1.21 -15.23 0.22
CA TRP A 79 -1.33 -15.13 1.66
C TRP A 79 -2.17 -16.25 2.25
N VAL A 80 -1.84 -16.64 3.48
CA VAL A 80 -2.59 -17.67 4.21
C VAL A 80 -3.97 -17.14 4.63
N PHE A 81 -4.05 -15.94 5.21
CA PHE A 81 -5.28 -15.40 5.77
C PHE A 81 -5.99 -14.39 4.87
N ASN A 82 -5.24 -13.56 4.13
CA ASN A 82 -5.85 -12.64 3.17
C ASN A 82 -6.40 -13.41 1.96
N LYS A 83 -7.72 -13.59 1.93
CA LYS A 83 -8.47 -14.24 0.84
C LYS A 83 -9.25 -13.23 -0.02
N GLY A 84 -8.84 -11.97 0.01
CA GLY A 84 -9.64 -10.88 -0.55
C GLY A 84 -10.90 -10.61 0.27
N GLY A 85 -11.92 -10.01 -0.34
CA GLY A 85 -13.10 -9.52 0.36
C GLY A 85 -13.35 -8.03 0.18
N LYS A 86 -14.44 -7.53 0.77
CA LYS A 86 -14.70 -6.09 0.76
C LYS A 86 -13.91 -5.41 1.87
N THR A 87 -13.56 -4.16 1.64
CA THR A 87 -12.93 -3.31 2.67
C THR A 87 -13.92 -3.09 3.81
N LYS A 88 -13.44 -3.11 5.06
CA LYS A 88 -14.28 -3.04 6.26
C LYS A 88 -14.33 -1.64 6.87
N TYR A 89 -15.50 -1.25 7.38
CA TYR A 89 -15.70 -0.11 8.28
C TYR A 89 -16.13 -0.56 9.68
N HIS A 90 -16.00 0.31 10.68
CA HIS A 90 -16.26 0.00 12.10
C HIS A 90 -17.30 0.95 12.69
N MET A 91 -18.15 0.48 13.60
CA MET A 91 -19.19 1.32 14.22
C MET A 91 -18.75 2.04 15.50
N SER A 92 -17.61 1.63 16.07
CA SER A 92 -17.08 2.19 17.31
C SER A 92 -15.56 2.26 17.30
N LEU A 93 -15.03 3.33 17.90
CA LEU A 93 -13.60 3.50 18.19
C LEU A 93 -13.05 2.44 19.16
N ASP A 94 -13.93 1.77 19.90
CA ASP A 94 -13.59 0.71 20.86
C ASP A 94 -13.59 -0.69 20.24
N CYS A 95 -13.90 -0.80 18.93
CA CYS A 95 -13.79 -2.07 18.24
C CYS A 95 -12.36 -2.62 18.33
N GLN A 96 -12.20 -3.81 18.92
CA GLN A 96 -10.89 -4.45 19.09
C GLN A 96 -10.15 -4.63 17.75
N LEU A 97 -10.89 -4.91 16.67
CA LEU A 97 -10.33 -5.08 15.33
C LEU A 97 -9.87 -3.78 14.67
N LEU A 98 -10.32 -2.62 15.16
CA LEU A 98 -9.84 -1.32 14.69
C LEU A 98 -8.37 -1.10 15.10
N ARG A 99 -7.95 -1.69 16.22
CA ARG A 99 -6.62 -1.51 16.83
C ARG A 99 -5.72 -2.75 16.76
N LYS A 100 -6.25 -3.92 16.38
CA LYS A 100 -5.52 -5.21 16.36
C LYS A 100 -4.52 -5.33 15.21
N ASP A 101 -3.24 -5.54 15.53
CA ASP A 101 -2.19 -5.81 14.55
C ASP A 101 -2.56 -6.94 13.58
N TYR A 102 -2.18 -6.75 12.32
CA TYR A 102 -2.41 -7.73 11.26
C TYR A 102 -1.14 -8.52 10.97
N VAL A 103 -1.18 -9.81 11.27
CA VAL A 103 -0.10 -10.75 10.93
C VAL A 103 -0.64 -11.71 9.90
N ASP A 104 0.06 -11.82 8.78
CA ASP A 104 -0.22 -12.80 7.74
C ASP A 104 1.07 -13.48 7.28
N PHE A 105 0.90 -14.59 6.59
CA PHE A 105 1.96 -15.50 6.21
C PHE A 105 1.94 -15.70 4.71
N TYR A 106 3.11 -15.67 4.09
CA TYR A 106 3.25 -15.97 2.68
C TYR A 106 3.07 -17.46 2.42
N ILE A 107 2.38 -17.76 1.34
CA ILE A 107 2.35 -19.09 0.76
C ILE A 107 3.63 -19.26 -0.08
N PRO A 108 4.45 -20.30 0.19
CA PRO A 108 5.66 -20.57 -0.57
C PRO A 108 5.40 -20.59 -2.09
N ARG A 109 6.31 -20.02 -2.88
CA ARG A 109 6.14 -19.92 -4.34
C ARG A 109 5.94 -21.29 -4.97
N GLU A 110 6.63 -22.29 -4.43
CA GLU A 110 6.55 -23.69 -4.83
C GLU A 110 5.14 -24.24 -4.70
N ILE A 111 4.40 -23.85 -3.64
CA ILE A 111 2.99 -24.21 -3.47
C ILE A 111 2.09 -23.42 -4.43
N ARG A 112 2.35 -22.12 -4.58
CA ARG A 112 1.56 -21.26 -5.49
C ARG A 112 1.61 -21.74 -6.93
N SER A 113 2.77 -22.23 -7.38
CA SER A 113 2.97 -22.79 -8.73
C SER A 113 2.19 -24.08 -8.97
N LEU A 114 1.73 -24.79 -7.94
CA LEU A 114 0.94 -26.03 -8.05
C LEU A 114 -0.56 -25.76 -8.25
N GLY A 115 -1.01 -24.53 -8.09
CA GLY A 115 -2.40 -24.10 -8.29
C GLY A 115 -3.29 -24.18 -7.04
N ASP A 116 -4.57 -23.85 -7.24
CA ASP A 116 -5.51 -23.49 -6.16
C ASP A 116 -5.74 -24.60 -5.14
N SER A 117 -5.79 -25.84 -5.59
CA SER A 117 -5.97 -27.01 -4.70
C SER A 117 -4.83 -27.14 -3.67
N ALA A 118 -3.58 -26.92 -4.11
CA ALA A 118 -2.42 -26.97 -3.23
C ALA A 118 -2.39 -25.77 -2.25
N ILE A 119 -2.80 -24.60 -2.72
CA ILE A 119 -2.94 -23.38 -1.90
C ILE A 119 -3.97 -23.59 -0.79
N ASP A 120 -5.15 -24.11 -1.10
CA ASP A 120 -6.20 -24.34 -0.12
C ASP A 120 -5.81 -25.42 0.89
N GLU A 121 -5.18 -26.51 0.43
CA GLU A 121 -4.62 -27.50 1.35
C GLU A 121 -3.58 -26.87 2.29
N TYR A 122 -2.68 -26.04 1.77
CA TYR A 122 -1.67 -25.35 2.56
C TYR A 122 -2.31 -24.48 3.64
N ARG A 123 -3.33 -23.69 3.30
CA ARG A 123 -4.07 -22.85 4.25
C ARG A 123 -4.75 -23.67 5.35
N ILE A 124 -5.37 -24.79 4.97
CA ILE A 124 -6.01 -25.70 5.92
C ILE A 124 -4.97 -26.33 6.85
N TRP A 125 -3.86 -26.81 6.32
CA TRP A 125 -2.76 -27.35 7.11
C TRP A 125 -2.17 -26.32 8.06
N PHE A 126 -1.93 -25.09 7.58
CA PHE A 126 -1.39 -24.01 8.37
C PHE A 126 -2.31 -23.67 9.56
N SER A 127 -3.61 -23.55 9.29
CA SER A 127 -4.63 -23.28 10.30
C SER A 127 -4.76 -24.43 11.32
N LYS A 128 -4.77 -25.68 10.87
CA LYS A 128 -4.84 -26.86 11.74
C LYS A 128 -3.68 -26.95 12.73
N ASN A 129 -2.49 -26.52 12.32
CA ASN A 129 -1.30 -26.53 13.19
C ASN A 129 -1.24 -25.35 14.17
N ARG A 130 -2.17 -24.38 14.04
CA ARG A 130 -2.23 -23.16 14.85
C ARG A 130 -0.92 -22.36 14.82
N PHE A 131 -0.27 -22.31 13.66
CA PHE A 131 1.02 -21.64 13.54
C PHE A 131 0.91 -20.14 13.83
N ALA A 132 -0.15 -19.48 13.39
CA ALA A 132 -0.34 -18.05 13.64
C ALA A 132 -0.49 -17.71 15.12
N GLU A 133 -1.26 -18.49 15.87
CA GLU A 133 -1.45 -18.29 17.31
C GLU A 133 -0.16 -18.55 18.08
N LYS A 134 0.54 -19.63 17.76
CA LYS A 134 1.83 -19.98 18.38
C LYS A 134 2.90 -18.92 18.07
N PHE A 135 2.94 -18.45 16.84
CA PHE A 135 3.87 -17.40 16.40
C PHE A 135 3.60 -16.09 17.16
N LYS A 136 2.33 -15.65 17.24
CA LYS A 136 1.94 -14.45 18.01
C LYS A 136 2.24 -14.57 19.50
N ALA A 137 2.09 -15.77 20.07
CA ALA A 137 2.47 -16.06 21.45
C ALA A 137 3.99 -16.16 21.66
N LYS A 138 4.80 -15.98 20.61
CA LYS A 138 6.27 -16.14 20.61
C LYS A 138 6.71 -17.53 21.07
N SER A 139 5.85 -18.54 20.94
CA SER A 139 6.17 -19.93 21.31
C SER A 139 6.86 -20.70 20.17
N ILE A 140 6.76 -20.20 18.94
CA ILE A 140 7.50 -20.69 17.79
C ILE A 140 8.06 -19.53 16.97
N GLY A 141 9.19 -19.75 16.30
CA GLY A 141 9.74 -18.85 15.28
C GLY A 141 9.50 -19.36 13.86
N ASN A 142 10.05 -18.65 12.87
CA ASN A 142 9.95 -19.00 11.45
C ASN A 142 10.49 -20.41 11.17
N ASP A 143 11.60 -20.78 11.80
CA ASP A 143 12.28 -22.07 11.56
C ASP A 143 11.40 -23.26 11.90
N ALA A 144 10.53 -23.15 12.90
CA ALA A 144 9.59 -24.21 13.26
C ALA A 144 8.53 -24.42 12.16
N ILE A 145 8.08 -23.33 11.53
CA ILE A 145 7.12 -23.38 10.42
C ILE A 145 7.82 -23.95 9.17
N ILE A 146 9.05 -23.51 8.89
CA ILE A 146 9.88 -24.00 7.77
C ILE A 146 10.16 -25.50 7.94
N SER A 147 10.55 -25.95 9.12
CA SER A 147 10.82 -27.36 9.42
C SER A 147 9.57 -28.23 9.23
N ALA A 148 8.42 -27.75 9.70
CA ALA A 148 7.14 -28.44 9.50
C ALA A 148 6.74 -28.50 8.01
N PHE A 149 7.00 -27.43 7.26
CA PHE A 149 6.79 -27.42 5.81
C PHE A 149 7.70 -28.43 5.10
N ASN A 150 9.00 -28.37 5.35
CA ASN A 150 10.03 -29.20 4.71
C ASN A 150 9.84 -30.70 5.01
N SER A 151 9.24 -31.02 6.17
CA SER A 151 8.91 -32.39 6.54
C SER A 151 7.74 -32.98 5.72
N LYS A 152 6.81 -32.14 5.23
CA LYS A 152 5.56 -32.57 4.58
C LYS A 152 5.56 -32.35 3.07
N TYR A 153 5.74 -31.11 2.62
CA TYR A 153 5.41 -30.69 1.26
C TYR A 153 6.45 -31.09 0.20
N PRO A 154 7.77 -31.02 0.45
CA PRO A 154 8.77 -31.50 -0.50
C PRO A 154 8.56 -32.95 -0.93
N LYS A 155 8.27 -33.84 0.03
CA LYS A 155 8.01 -35.26 -0.25
C LYS A 155 6.69 -35.47 -1.00
N LYS A 156 5.65 -34.71 -0.67
CA LYS A 156 4.31 -34.89 -1.24
C LYS A 156 4.22 -34.40 -2.69
N TYR A 157 4.86 -33.28 -3.00
CA TYR A 157 4.71 -32.61 -4.30
C TYR A 157 5.99 -32.60 -5.14
N CYS A 158 7.06 -33.25 -4.68
CA CYS A 158 8.38 -33.24 -5.33
C CYS A 158 8.90 -31.82 -5.57
N ILE A 159 8.68 -30.92 -4.60
CA ILE A 159 9.13 -29.53 -4.63
C ILE A 159 10.39 -29.35 -3.78
N GLN A 160 11.13 -28.27 -4.04
CA GLN A 160 12.33 -27.95 -3.28
C GLN A 160 11.97 -27.54 -1.84
N PRO A 161 12.77 -27.96 -0.83
CA PRO A 161 12.62 -27.46 0.53
C PRO A 161 12.96 -25.97 0.59
N ILE A 162 12.33 -25.27 1.53
CA ILE A 162 12.65 -23.88 1.84
C ILE A 162 13.97 -23.87 2.63
N ALA A 163 14.91 -23.02 2.23
CA ALA A 163 16.18 -22.86 2.94
C ALA A 163 15.97 -22.41 4.40
N GLU A 164 16.82 -22.91 5.30
CA GLU A 164 16.84 -22.51 6.71
C GLU A 164 17.19 -21.02 6.87
N GLY A 165 16.58 -20.33 7.86
CA GLY A 165 16.80 -18.89 8.07
C GLY A 165 16.10 -17.98 7.05
N SER A 166 15.20 -18.52 6.23
CA SER A 166 14.45 -17.76 5.25
C SER A 166 13.41 -16.83 5.90
N ASN A 167 13.51 -15.52 5.61
CA ASN A 167 12.51 -14.51 6.02
C ASN A 167 11.21 -14.56 5.19
N ILE A 168 11.06 -15.56 4.31
CA ILE A 168 10.04 -15.56 3.24
C ILE A 168 8.61 -15.73 3.79
N LEU A 169 8.41 -16.19 5.04
CA LEU A 169 7.09 -16.64 5.49
C LEU A 169 6.24 -15.63 6.26
N VAL A 170 6.80 -14.57 6.83
CA VAL A 170 6.03 -13.70 7.74
C VAL A 170 6.12 -12.25 7.31
N ILE A 171 4.96 -11.63 7.07
CA ILE A 171 4.85 -10.17 7.16
C ILE A 171 4.02 -9.83 8.39
N GLU A 172 4.70 -9.31 9.39
CA GLU A 172 4.04 -8.47 10.39
C GLU A 172 3.77 -7.12 9.73
N LYS A 173 2.51 -6.83 9.43
CA LYS A 173 2.11 -5.44 9.26
C LYS A 173 1.72 -4.97 10.65
N PRO A 174 2.59 -4.27 11.40
CA PRO A 174 2.10 -3.57 12.57
C PRO A 174 0.89 -2.77 12.10
N ASN A 175 -0.20 -2.79 12.85
CA ASN A 175 -1.22 -1.80 12.58
C ASN A 175 -0.51 -0.46 12.54
N SER A 176 -0.90 0.38 11.58
CA SER A 176 -0.54 1.80 11.60
C SER A 176 -0.87 2.27 12.99
N LYS A 177 0.16 2.32 13.83
CA LYS A 177 0.01 2.26 15.26
C LYS A 177 -0.91 3.43 15.58
N ASN A 178 -2.04 3.14 16.22
CA ASN A 178 -2.56 4.05 17.24
C ASN A 178 -1.54 3.97 18.40
N ILE A 179 -0.25 4.28 18.12
CA ILE A 179 0.58 5.00 19.09
C ILE A 179 -0.36 6.13 19.39
N GLU A 180 -0.89 6.11 20.61
CA GLU A 180 -1.46 7.25 21.28
C GLU A 180 -1.10 8.47 20.49
N VAL A 181 -2.07 8.95 19.71
CA VAL A 181 -2.00 10.07 18.78
C VAL A 181 -0.73 10.86 19.06
N LYS A 182 0.16 11.07 18.08
CA LYS A 182 0.95 12.31 18.13
C LYS A 182 -0.11 13.42 18.23
N LYS A 183 -0.56 13.75 19.45
CA LYS A 183 -1.68 14.68 19.74
C LYS A 183 -1.41 16.03 19.09
N HIS A 184 -0.15 16.23 18.70
CA HIS A 184 0.34 17.34 17.95
C HIS A 184 0.98 16.83 16.65
N PHE A 185 0.34 17.17 15.53
CA PHE A 185 1.03 17.23 14.25
C PHE A 185 2.04 18.37 14.32
N ASP A 186 3.33 18.04 14.18
CA ASP A 186 4.39 19.05 14.16
C ASP A 186 4.53 19.61 12.75
N LEU A 187 3.84 20.72 12.49
CA LEU A 187 3.88 21.42 11.21
C LEU A 187 5.30 21.87 10.84
N ARG A 188 6.15 22.18 11.82
CA ARG A 188 7.53 22.60 11.58
C ARG A 188 8.39 21.42 11.15
N TYR A 189 8.26 20.27 11.84
CA TYR A 189 8.91 19.04 11.42
C TYR A 189 8.48 18.63 10.01
N PHE A 190 7.18 18.65 9.73
CA PHE A 190 6.64 18.34 8.40
C PHE A 190 7.27 19.22 7.32
N LYS A 191 7.27 20.55 7.49
CA LYS A 191 7.87 21.50 6.53
C LYS A 191 9.35 21.24 6.33
N ASN A 192 10.12 21.15 7.42
CA ASN A 192 11.56 20.87 7.37
C ASN A 192 11.86 19.54 6.67
N ARG A 193 11.04 18.50 6.90
CA ARG A 193 11.23 17.20 6.28
C ARG A 193 10.89 17.22 4.79
N ILE A 194 9.83 17.91 4.40
CA ILE A 194 9.49 18.15 2.99
C ILE A 194 10.64 18.87 2.29
N ASP A 195 11.17 19.95 2.86
CA ASP A 195 12.30 20.68 2.28
C ASP A 195 13.56 19.82 2.13
N PHE A 196 13.87 19.00 3.15
CA PHE A 196 14.97 18.02 3.07
C PHE A 196 14.75 17.01 1.93
N LEU A 197 13.54 16.48 1.76
CA LEU A 197 13.24 15.50 0.72
C LEU A 197 13.28 16.11 -0.68
N LYS A 198 12.84 17.36 -0.84
CA LYS A 198 12.99 18.13 -2.08
C LYS A 198 14.47 18.30 -2.45
N GLN A 199 15.31 18.68 -1.48
CA GLN A 199 16.76 18.78 -1.70
C GLN A 199 17.37 17.41 -2.06
N LYS A 200 17.02 16.34 -1.33
CA LYS A 200 17.46 14.97 -1.65
C LYS A 200 17.06 14.58 -3.07
N PHE A 201 15.83 14.91 -3.48
CA PHE A 201 15.36 14.66 -4.84
C PHE A 201 16.21 15.41 -5.88
N HIS A 202 16.50 16.69 -5.70
CA HIS A 202 17.33 17.44 -6.65
C HIS A 202 18.76 16.94 -6.74
N ASN A 203 19.33 16.51 -5.61
CA ASN A 203 20.68 15.93 -5.58
C ASN A 203 20.74 14.61 -6.34
N GLU A 204 19.69 13.78 -6.25
CA GLU A 204 19.63 12.50 -6.98
C GLU A 204 19.21 12.65 -8.45
N PHE A 205 18.37 13.64 -8.75
CA PHE A 205 17.77 13.87 -10.06
C PHE A 205 18.13 15.25 -10.60
N THR A 206 19.42 15.44 -10.86
CA THR A 206 20.01 16.73 -11.23
C THR A 206 19.60 17.24 -12.61
N CYS A 207 19.31 16.34 -13.55
CA CYS A 207 19.02 16.69 -14.95
C CYS A 207 17.61 16.28 -15.39
N LYS A 208 17.13 16.91 -16.47
CA LYS A 208 15.80 16.66 -17.06
C LYS A 208 15.52 15.16 -17.26
N ASN A 209 16.47 14.42 -17.84
CA ASN A 209 16.28 13.00 -18.12
C ASN A 209 16.06 12.21 -16.82
N THR A 210 16.91 12.41 -15.80
CA THR A 210 16.76 11.72 -14.51
C THR A 210 15.45 12.11 -13.80
N ARG A 211 15.00 13.37 -13.90
CA ARG A 211 13.70 13.81 -13.37
C ARG A 211 12.52 13.19 -14.12
N THR A 212 12.63 13.02 -15.44
CA THR A 212 11.63 12.29 -16.23
C THR A 212 11.60 10.82 -15.79
N MET A 213 12.76 10.18 -15.62
CA MET A 213 12.86 8.78 -15.19
C MET A 213 12.17 8.52 -13.85
N SER A 214 12.25 9.45 -12.90
CA SER A 214 11.60 9.28 -11.58
C SER A 214 10.07 9.16 -11.66
N LYS A 215 9.45 9.69 -12.73
CA LYS A 215 8.01 9.53 -13.00
C LYS A 215 7.62 8.10 -13.37
N PHE A 216 8.55 7.35 -13.94
CA PHE A 216 8.37 5.96 -14.40
C PHE A 216 8.79 4.91 -13.37
N ARG A 217 8.92 5.30 -12.10
CA ARG A 217 9.32 4.40 -11.01
C ARG A 217 8.45 3.14 -10.85
N PHE A 218 7.22 3.14 -11.38
CA PHE A 218 6.34 1.97 -11.41
C PHE A 218 6.92 0.81 -12.24
N LEU A 219 7.90 1.09 -13.12
CA LEU A 219 8.60 0.10 -13.93
C LEU A 219 9.63 -0.73 -13.14
N ASP A 220 9.95 -0.39 -11.90
CA ASP A 220 10.90 -1.15 -11.08
C ASP A 220 10.56 -2.65 -10.99
N LYS A 221 9.26 -2.97 -10.98
CA LYS A 221 8.77 -4.36 -10.91
C LYS A 221 8.57 -5.02 -12.28
N LYS A 222 8.89 -4.33 -13.37
CA LYS A 222 8.70 -4.83 -14.74
C LYS A 222 9.94 -5.55 -15.25
N THR A 223 9.78 -6.33 -16.32
CA THR A 223 10.90 -7.04 -16.96
C THR A 223 11.84 -6.06 -17.65
N ASP A 224 13.06 -6.52 -17.93
CA ASP A 224 14.07 -5.70 -18.62
C ASP A 224 13.63 -5.29 -20.03
N GLU A 225 12.89 -6.17 -20.72
CA GLU A 225 12.32 -5.90 -22.04
C GLU A 225 11.21 -4.85 -21.98
N GLU A 226 10.30 -4.94 -21.00
CA GLU A 226 9.27 -3.92 -20.78
C GLU A 226 9.90 -2.55 -20.50
N ILE A 227 10.95 -2.49 -19.68
CA ILE A 227 11.65 -1.22 -19.38
C ILE A 227 12.29 -0.65 -20.65
N ARG A 228 12.96 -1.49 -21.45
CA ARG A 228 13.59 -1.08 -22.71
C ARG A 228 12.57 -0.49 -23.68
N ASN A 229 11.44 -1.15 -23.87
CA ASN A 229 10.38 -0.72 -24.79
C ASN A 229 9.79 0.64 -24.37
N VAL A 230 9.51 0.83 -23.09
CA VAL A 230 8.98 2.12 -22.61
C VAL A 230 10.03 3.23 -22.73
N PHE A 231 11.30 2.93 -22.45
CA PHE A 231 12.35 3.95 -22.47
C PHE A 231 12.81 4.33 -23.88
N SER A 232 12.72 3.43 -24.86
CA SER A 232 13.03 3.76 -26.26
C SER A 232 11.98 4.67 -26.90
N GLU A 233 10.74 4.70 -26.39
CA GLU A 233 9.70 5.64 -26.82
C GLU A 233 9.88 7.04 -26.22
N ILE A 234 10.37 7.11 -24.97
CA ILE A 234 10.49 8.37 -24.22
C ILE A 234 11.83 9.07 -24.46
N PHE A 235 12.89 8.28 -24.62
CA PHE A 235 14.26 8.74 -24.78
C PHE A 235 14.81 8.30 -26.15
N SER A 236 16.10 8.53 -26.42
CA SER A 236 16.70 8.03 -27.64
C SER A 236 16.79 6.49 -27.63
N PRO A 237 16.75 5.82 -28.79
CA PRO A 237 16.85 4.36 -28.87
C PRO A 237 18.11 3.78 -28.20
N LEU A 238 19.21 4.54 -28.22
CA LEU A 238 20.49 4.16 -27.61
C LEU A 238 20.59 4.54 -26.13
N PHE A 239 19.57 5.17 -25.53
CA PHE A 239 19.64 5.68 -24.16
C PHE A 239 19.88 4.56 -23.15
N VAL A 240 19.13 3.46 -23.26
CA VAL A 240 19.24 2.34 -22.30
C VAL A 240 20.60 1.64 -22.41
N GLU A 241 21.12 1.52 -23.63
CA GLU A 241 22.44 0.93 -23.90
C GLU A 241 23.56 1.79 -23.31
N ASN A 242 23.49 3.11 -23.50
CA ASN A 242 24.49 4.04 -23.00
C ASN A 242 24.42 4.27 -21.49
N TYR A 243 23.21 4.35 -20.93
CA TYR A 243 23.01 4.63 -19.51
C TYR A 243 23.20 3.39 -18.64
N GLY A 244 22.74 2.23 -19.14
CA GLY A 244 22.78 0.94 -18.45
C GLY A 244 21.54 0.70 -17.60
N LEU A 245 20.91 -0.47 -17.79
CA LEU A 245 19.65 -0.84 -17.14
C LEU A 245 19.74 -0.90 -15.60
N GLU A 246 20.86 -1.37 -15.06
CA GLU A 246 21.12 -1.40 -13.61
C GLU A 246 21.05 0.00 -13.00
N LYS A 247 21.59 1.02 -13.69
CA LYS A 247 21.51 2.40 -13.22
C LYS A 247 20.09 2.94 -13.31
N ILE A 248 19.32 2.54 -14.32
CA ILE A 248 17.89 2.89 -14.44
C ILE A 248 17.12 2.33 -13.25
N ARG A 249 17.29 1.03 -12.94
CA ARG A 249 16.64 0.38 -11.78
C ARG A 249 17.05 1.02 -10.47
N SER A 250 18.33 1.35 -10.30
CA SER A 250 18.81 2.09 -9.13
C SER A 250 18.09 3.44 -8.98
N LYS A 251 17.92 4.20 -10.07
CA LYS A 251 17.17 5.47 -10.07
C LYS A 251 15.69 5.28 -9.73
N PHE A 252 15.06 4.19 -10.16
CA PHE A 252 13.69 3.88 -9.73
C PHE A 252 13.59 3.66 -8.24
N LYS A 253 14.50 2.89 -7.64
CA LYS A 253 14.51 2.65 -6.18
C LYS A 253 14.68 3.95 -5.39
N GLN A 254 15.60 4.81 -5.81
CA GLN A 254 15.79 6.14 -5.20
C GLN A 254 14.53 7.01 -5.32
N ALA A 255 13.87 7.00 -6.49
CA ALA A 255 12.63 7.73 -6.70
C ALA A 255 11.50 7.19 -5.81
N ILE A 256 11.36 5.86 -5.71
CA ILE A 256 10.38 5.19 -4.85
C ILE A 256 10.56 5.62 -3.40
N GLU A 257 11.79 5.58 -2.89
CA GLU A 257 12.10 5.95 -1.51
C GLU A 257 11.68 7.39 -1.21
N VAL A 258 12.16 8.36 -1.99
CA VAL A 258 11.90 9.78 -1.74
C VAL A 258 10.43 10.15 -1.96
N ILE A 259 9.83 9.71 -3.08
CA ILE A 259 8.45 10.09 -3.43
C ILE A 259 7.45 9.45 -2.48
N ASN A 260 7.64 8.19 -2.08
CA ASN A 260 6.73 7.56 -1.11
C ASN A 260 6.79 8.25 0.25
N GLU A 261 7.96 8.73 0.67
CA GLU A 261 8.09 9.48 1.91
C GLU A 261 7.38 10.84 1.83
N ILE A 262 7.54 11.56 0.70
CA ILE A 262 6.79 12.80 0.44
C ILE A 262 5.27 12.54 0.52
N ILE A 263 4.76 11.54 -0.21
CA ILE A 263 3.33 11.21 -0.20
C ILE A 263 2.88 10.87 1.22
N SER A 264 3.64 10.06 1.96
CA SER A 264 3.31 9.69 3.35
C SER A 264 3.16 10.92 4.25
N LEU A 265 4.08 11.88 4.16
CA LEU A 265 4.04 13.13 4.92
C LEU A 265 2.84 14.00 4.51
N VAL A 266 2.58 14.14 3.22
CA VAL A 266 1.43 14.92 2.73
C VAL A 266 0.13 14.27 3.23
N LEU A 267 -0.01 12.95 3.16
CA LEU A 267 -1.18 12.26 3.71
C LEU A 267 -1.32 12.45 5.23
N GLU A 268 -0.21 12.51 5.98
CA GLU A 268 -0.24 12.82 7.41
C GLU A 268 -0.76 14.24 7.66
N TYR A 269 -0.29 15.21 6.88
CA TYR A 269 -0.80 16.57 6.89
C TYR A 269 -2.30 16.64 6.57
N LEU A 270 -2.78 15.95 5.52
CA LEU A 270 -4.20 15.91 5.19
C LEU A 270 -5.01 15.28 6.34
N ARG A 271 -4.58 14.13 6.87
CA ARG A 271 -5.28 13.49 8.01
C ARG A 271 -5.41 14.42 9.21
N TRP A 272 -4.36 15.17 9.53
CA TRP A 272 -4.40 16.17 10.59
C TRP A 272 -5.35 17.32 10.26
N LYS A 273 -5.24 17.91 9.06
CA LYS A 273 -6.04 19.06 8.63
C LYS A 273 -7.55 18.80 8.61
N TRP A 274 -7.98 17.58 8.30
CA TRP A 274 -9.40 17.17 8.30
C TRP A 274 -9.78 16.24 9.46
N ASN A 275 -9.02 16.24 10.57
CA ASN A 275 -9.33 15.51 11.80
C ASN A 275 -9.72 14.03 11.58
N PHE A 276 -8.98 13.31 10.72
CA PHE A 276 -9.33 11.95 10.30
C PHE A 276 -9.60 10.98 11.46
N LEU A 277 -8.88 11.11 12.58
CA LEU A 277 -9.01 10.22 13.73
C LEU A 277 -10.38 10.29 14.40
N ASP A 278 -10.98 11.47 14.40
CA ASP A 278 -12.29 11.73 15.00
C ASP A 278 -13.39 11.81 13.93
N LYS A 279 -13.02 11.73 12.63
CA LYS A 279 -13.97 11.79 11.53
C LYS A 279 -14.90 10.59 11.57
N GLN A 280 -16.19 10.90 11.63
CA GLN A 280 -17.26 9.95 11.45
C GLN A 280 -17.72 9.99 10.00
N PHE A 281 -17.81 8.82 9.40
CA PHE A 281 -18.29 8.64 8.04
C PHE A 281 -19.75 8.16 8.06
N ASP A 282 -20.49 8.57 7.05
CA ASP A 282 -21.84 8.09 6.79
C ASP A 282 -21.85 6.65 6.26
N GLU A 283 -22.63 5.77 6.88
CA GLU A 283 -22.68 4.33 6.55
C GLU A 283 -23.17 4.09 5.13
N ILE A 284 -24.24 4.79 4.71
CA ILE A 284 -24.82 4.66 3.38
C ILE A 284 -23.78 5.03 2.33
N SER A 285 -23.01 6.09 2.58
CA SER A 285 -21.92 6.52 1.71
C SER A 285 -20.83 5.44 1.62
N LEU A 286 -20.41 4.84 2.75
CA LEU A 286 -19.40 3.77 2.74
C LEU A 286 -19.89 2.49 2.04
N GLU A 287 -21.15 2.11 2.23
CA GLU A 287 -21.76 0.96 1.58
C GLU A 287 -21.96 1.20 0.08
N SER A 288 -22.26 2.43 -0.33
CA SER A 288 -22.31 2.85 -1.74
C SER A 288 -20.93 2.71 -2.39
N PHE A 289 -19.85 3.00 -1.65
CA PHE A 289 -18.49 2.69 -2.06
C PHE A 289 -18.18 1.20 -2.04
N GLY A 290 -19.08 0.30 -1.66
CA GLY A 290 -18.85 -1.14 -1.66
C GLY A 290 -18.08 -1.67 -0.43
N LEU A 291 -17.94 -0.87 0.63
CA LEU A 291 -17.44 -1.36 1.92
C LEU A 291 -18.52 -2.15 2.65
N GLU A 292 -18.11 -2.91 3.67
CA GLU A 292 -19.04 -3.66 4.52
C GLU A 292 -18.69 -3.50 6.01
N CYS A 293 -19.70 -3.62 6.88
CA CYS A 293 -19.49 -3.52 8.32
C CYS A 293 -18.54 -4.62 8.82
N CYS A 294 -17.67 -4.25 9.75
CA CYS A 294 -16.85 -5.18 10.49
C CYS A 294 -17.75 -6.13 11.29
N HIS A 295 -17.53 -7.44 11.16
CA HIS A 295 -18.32 -8.47 11.85
C HIS A 295 -18.33 -8.32 13.37
N ALA A 296 -17.26 -7.79 13.97
CA ALA A 296 -17.19 -7.53 15.41
C ALA A 296 -17.96 -6.27 15.84
N CYS A 297 -18.50 -5.51 14.89
CA CYS A 297 -19.34 -4.33 15.09
C CYS A 297 -20.81 -4.57 14.69
N SER A 298 -21.13 -5.72 14.10
CA SER A 298 -22.46 -6.03 13.55
C SER A 298 -23.44 -6.58 14.60
N PHE A 299 -23.35 -6.11 15.85
CA PHE A 299 -24.18 -6.53 16.97
C PHE A 299 -24.83 -5.32 17.63
#